data_AF-A0A8G1H8F0-F1
#
_entry.id   AF-A0A8G1H8F0-F1
#
_cell.length_a   1.000
_cell.length_b   1.000
_cell.length_c   1.000
_cell.angle_alpha   90.00
_cell.angle_beta   90.00
_cell.angle_gamma   90.00
#
_symmetry.space_group_name_H-M   'P 1'
#
loop_
_entity.id
_entity.type
_entity.pdbx_description
1 polymer ?
#
loop_
_entity_poly.entity_id
_entity_poly.type
_entity_poly.pdbx_seq_one_letter_code
_entity_poly.pdbx_strand_id
1 'polypeptide(L)'
;MASPSYAIHRIRKVHRAIEESEDSDQIDFREEYRKILQAIHQHADEETHDDLMGWVIVETVHSQDLPDPADLRDRARDLCRYRGITIPPDSPLQR
;
A
#
# COMPACT_ATOMS: atom_id res chain seq x y z
N MET A 1 -0.65 -21.87 10.04
CA MET A 1 0.26 -20.72 10.22
C MET A 1 0.60 -20.18 8.84
N ALA A 2 -0.01 -19.07 8.43
CA ALA A 2 0.31 -18.43 7.16
C ALA A 2 1.75 -17.88 7.26
N SER A 3 2.67 -18.50 6.53
CA SER A 3 4.08 -18.11 6.60
C SER A 3 4.27 -16.73 5.95
N PRO A 4 5.00 -15.77 6.53
CA PRO A 4 5.25 -14.44 5.96
C PRO A 4 5.74 -14.49 4.50
N SER A 5 6.50 -15.53 4.16
CA SER A 5 6.98 -15.82 2.82
C SER A 5 5.85 -16.03 1.80
N TYR A 6 4.73 -16.62 2.22
CA TYR A 6 3.57 -16.84 1.36
C TYR A 6 2.82 -15.54 1.05
N ALA A 7 2.75 -14.62 2.02
CA ALA A 7 2.14 -13.31 1.81
C ALA A 7 3.02 -12.43 0.91
N ILE A 8 4.34 -12.41 1.13
CA ILE A 8 5.29 -11.73 0.22
C ILE A 8 5.21 -12.33 -1.19
N HIS A 9 5.06 -13.65 -1.30
CA HIS A 9 4.91 -14.31 -2.60
C HIS A 9 3.55 -14.01 -3.25
N ARG A 10 2.46 -13.83 -2.48
CA ARG A 10 1.18 -13.32 -2.99
C ARG A 10 1.29 -11.88 -3.45
N ILE A 11 1.92 -11.00 -2.68
CA ILE A 11 2.15 -9.61 -3.07
C ILE A 11 2.99 -9.55 -4.35
N ARG A 12 4.05 -10.35 -4.46
CA ARG A 12 4.83 -10.44 -5.70
C ARG A 12 4.05 -11.04 -6.87
N LYS A 13 3.24 -12.08 -6.61
CA LYS A 13 2.40 -12.71 -7.64
C LYS A 13 1.32 -11.75 -8.13
N VAL A 14 0.73 -10.98 -7.22
CA VAL A 14 -0.26 -9.96 -7.55
C VAL A 14 0.44 -8.78 -8.21
N HIS A 15 1.57 -8.27 -7.72
CA HIS A 15 2.37 -7.25 -8.41
C HIS A 15 2.74 -7.66 -9.84
N ARG A 16 3.01 -8.95 -10.06
CA ARG A 16 3.28 -9.52 -11.38
C ARG A 16 2.02 -9.71 -12.24
N ALA A 17 0.92 -10.20 -11.67
CA ALA A 17 -0.37 -10.37 -12.36
C ALA A 17 -1.01 -9.01 -12.70
N ILE A 18 -0.72 -8.05 -11.85
CA ILE A 18 -0.81 -6.62 -12.09
C ILE A 18 0.12 -6.35 -13.28
N GLU A 19 1.45 -6.21 -13.20
CA GLU A 19 2.33 -5.90 -14.38
C GLU A 19 1.90 -6.54 -15.73
N GLU A 20 1.57 -7.82 -15.69
CA GLU A 20 0.58 -8.59 -16.47
C GLU A 20 -0.45 -7.91 -17.42
N SER A 21 -1.38 -7.18 -16.79
CA SER A 21 -2.70 -6.86 -17.33
C SER A 21 -2.75 -5.44 -17.91
N GLU A 22 -3.13 -5.33 -19.18
CA GLU A 22 -3.27 -4.09 -19.96
C GLU A 22 -4.65 -3.43 -19.81
N ASP A 23 -5.42 -3.78 -18.76
CA ASP A 23 -6.74 -3.17 -18.50
C ASP A 23 -6.58 -1.78 -17.86
N SER A 24 -7.14 -0.76 -18.50
CA SER A 24 -7.01 0.65 -18.12
C SER A 24 -7.39 0.95 -16.66
N ASP A 25 -8.47 0.36 -16.16
CA ASP A 25 -8.90 0.53 -14.75
C ASP A 25 -7.92 -0.13 -13.76
N GLN A 26 -7.31 -1.23 -14.18
CA GLN A 26 -6.32 -1.94 -13.39
C GLN A 26 -4.95 -1.27 -13.42
N ILE A 27 -4.67 -0.40 -14.40
CA ILE A 27 -3.47 0.45 -14.51
C ILE A 27 -3.58 1.64 -13.54
N ASP A 28 -4.74 2.31 -13.50
CA ASP A 28 -4.99 3.42 -12.57
C ASP A 28 -4.88 2.97 -11.11
N PHE A 29 -5.42 1.78 -10.80
CA PHE A 29 -5.31 1.16 -9.47
C PHE A 29 -3.85 0.99 -9.00
N ARG A 30 -2.92 0.59 -9.90
CA ARG A 30 -1.48 0.42 -9.56
C ARG A 30 -0.80 1.76 -9.39
N GLU A 31 -1.15 2.72 -10.23
CA GLU A 31 -0.52 4.02 -10.20
C GLU A 31 -0.86 4.73 -8.88
N GLU A 32 -2.11 4.62 -8.43
CA GLU A 32 -2.51 5.11 -7.10
C GLU A 32 -1.78 4.38 -5.97
N TYR A 33 -1.73 3.05 -6.01
CA TYR A 33 -1.06 2.24 -4.99
C TYR A 33 0.43 2.58 -4.89
N ARG A 34 1.10 2.69 -6.04
CA ARG A 34 2.52 3.09 -6.13
C ARG A 34 2.72 4.51 -5.60
N LYS A 35 1.87 5.47 -5.96
CA LYS A 35 1.95 6.86 -5.47
C LYS A 35 1.83 6.93 -3.96
N ILE A 36 0.92 6.16 -3.36
CA ILE A 36 0.72 6.13 -1.90
C ILE A 36 1.96 5.57 -1.19
N LEU A 37 2.44 4.39 -1.62
CA LEU A 37 3.62 3.76 -1.02
C LEU A 37 4.88 4.62 -1.19
N GLN A 38 5.06 5.21 -2.38
CA GLN A 38 6.17 6.12 -2.65
C GLN A 38 6.10 7.39 -1.81
N ALA A 39 4.92 7.97 -1.60
CA ALA A 39 4.75 9.13 -0.76
C ALA A 39 5.05 8.83 0.71
N ILE A 40 4.65 7.66 1.21
CA ILE A 40 5.03 7.20 2.55
C ILE A 40 6.55 7.03 2.63
N HIS A 41 7.19 6.41 1.64
CA HIS A 41 8.64 6.25 1.63
C HIS A 41 9.41 7.60 1.56
N GLN A 42 8.83 8.63 0.91
CA GLN A 42 9.44 9.95 0.79
C GLN A 42 9.20 10.86 1.99
N HIS A 43 8.05 10.75 2.65
CA HIS A 43 7.64 11.67 3.72
C HIS A 43 7.71 11.06 5.12
N ALA A 44 7.74 9.73 5.21
CA ALA A 44 7.84 9.00 6.47
C ALA A 44 9.15 8.22 6.58
N ASP A 45 9.41 7.72 7.78
CA ASP A 45 10.50 6.80 8.07
C ASP A 45 10.25 5.40 7.48
N GLU A 46 11.34 4.65 7.29
CA GLU A 46 11.33 3.28 6.79
C GLU A 46 10.41 2.37 7.65
N GLU A 47 10.32 2.65 8.95
CA GLU A 47 9.45 1.92 9.87
C GLU A 47 7.95 2.15 9.59
N THR A 48 7.52 3.37 9.24
CA THR A 48 6.13 3.63 8.83
C THR A 48 5.79 2.92 7.52
N HIS A 49 6.75 2.90 6.59
CA HIS A 49 6.59 2.18 5.33
C HIS A 49 6.42 0.68 5.58
N ASP A 50 7.25 0.09 6.44
CA ASP A 50 7.19 -1.32 6.79
C ASP A 50 5.90 -1.69 7.54
N ASP A 51 5.42 -0.82 8.44
CA ASP A 51 4.13 -0.99 9.12
C ASP A 51 2.95 -0.99 8.13
N LEU A 52 2.96 -0.07 7.16
CA LEU A 52 1.93 0.00 6.13
C LEU A 52 1.96 -1.24 5.24
N MET A 53 3.15 -1.70 4.84
CA MET A 53 3.31 -2.94 4.09
C MET A 53 2.86 -4.16 4.90
N GLY A 54 3.14 -4.18 6.21
CA GLY A 54 2.67 -5.20 7.14
C GLY A 54 1.14 -5.24 7.21
N TRP A 55 0.49 -4.08 7.23
CA TRP A 55 -0.98 -4.00 7.17
C TRP A 55 -1.52 -4.53 5.83
N VAL A 56 -0.97 -4.13 4.69
CA VAL A 56 -1.38 -4.63 3.37
C VAL A 56 -1.28 -6.15 3.32
N ILE A 57 -0.19 -6.71 3.85
CA ILE A 57 0.00 -8.16 3.95
C ILE A 57 -1.14 -8.81 4.75
N VAL A 58 -1.43 -8.29 5.94
CA VAL A 58 -2.46 -8.86 6.83
C VAL A 58 -3.84 -8.77 6.19
N GLU A 59 -4.18 -7.61 5.62
CA GLU A 59 -5.46 -7.37 4.97
C GLU A 59 -5.65 -8.27 3.75
N THR A 60 -4.62 -8.42 2.93
CA THR A 60 -4.65 -9.31 1.75
C THR A 60 -4.78 -10.78 2.14
N VAL A 61 -4.20 -11.19 3.28
CA VAL A 61 -4.35 -12.56 3.79
C VAL A 61 -5.77 -12.78 4.31
N HIS A 62 -6.36 -11.78 4.96
CA HIS A 62 -7.70 -11.86 5.53
C HIS A 62 -8.79 -11.85 4.46
N SER A 63 -8.74 -10.83 3.59
CA SER A 63 -9.76 -10.53 2.57
C SER A 63 -9.55 -11.33 1.29
N GLN A 64 -8.41 -12.03 1.18
CA GLN A 64 -7.93 -12.76 -0.01
C GLN A 64 -7.70 -11.91 -1.27
N ASP A 65 -8.05 -10.63 -1.21
CA ASP A 65 -7.86 -9.60 -2.23
C ASP A 65 -7.01 -8.43 -1.68
N LEU A 66 -6.40 -7.65 -2.57
CA LEU A 66 -5.68 -6.44 -2.15
C LEU A 66 -6.67 -5.41 -1.57
N PRO A 67 -6.27 -4.64 -0.55
CA PRO A 67 -7.10 -3.54 -0.07
C PRO A 67 -7.24 -2.46 -1.14
N ASP A 68 -8.32 -1.70 -1.05
CA ASP A 68 -8.58 -0.58 -1.95
C ASP A 68 -7.50 0.51 -1.73
N PRO A 69 -7.01 1.20 -2.79
CA PRO A 69 -6.18 2.38 -2.69
C PRO A 69 -6.74 3.44 -1.73
N ALA A 70 -8.07 3.57 -1.63
CA ALA A 70 -8.71 4.44 -0.66
C ALA A 70 -8.41 4.00 0.78
N ASP A 71 -8.59 2.71 1.09
CA ASP A 71 -8.32 2.14 2.41
C ASP A 71 -6.82 2.22 2.75
N LEU A 72 -5.96 1.97 1.77
CA LEU A 72 -4.51 2.12 1.92
C LEU A 72 -4.14 3.57 2.26
N ARG A 73 -4.76 4.54 1.58
CA ARG A 73 -4.51 5.97 1.81
C ARG A 73 -4.96 6.40 3.19
N ASP A 74 -6.13 5.97 3.63
CA ASP A 74 -6.62 6.25 4.98
C ASP A 74 -5.73 5.62 6.04
N ARG A 75 -5.30 4.37 5.83
CA ARG A 75 -4.36 3.70 6.73
C ARG A 75 -3.01 4.41 6.80
N ALA A 76 -2.50 4.85 5.65
CA ALA A 76 -1.27 5.61 5.54
C ALA A 76 -1.37 6.95 6.30
N ARG A 77 -2.49 7.67 6.17
CA ARG A 77 -2.75 8.90 6.95
C ARG A 77 -2.78 8.64 8.46
N ASP A 78 -3.47 7.59 8.88
CA ASP A 78 -3.60 7.23 10.29
C ASP A 78 -2.23 6.89 10.90
N LEU A 79 -1.39 6.15 10.17
CA LEU A 79 -0.02 5.82 10.60
C LEU A 79 0.83 7.07 10.72
N CYS A 80 0.82 7.96 9.71
CA CYS A 80 1.53 9.24 9.78
C CYS A 80 1.05 10.09 10.96
N ARG A 81 -0.27 10.16 11.19
CA ARG A 81 -0.84 10.92 12.31
C ARG A 81 -0.43 10.35 13.65
N TYR A 82 -0.48 9.03 13.80
CA TYR A 82 -0.08 8.32 15.02
C TYR A 82 1.40 8.57 15.35
N ARG A 83 2.26 8.60 14.33
CA ARG A 83 3.70 8.87 14.47
C ARG A 83 4.06 10.36 14.48
N GLY A 84 3.08 11.26 14.38
CA GLY A 84 3.32 12.71 14.36
C GLY A 84 3.99 13.24 13.08
N ILE A 85 3.95 12.46 12.00
CA ILE A 85 4.51 12.81 10.70
C ILE A 85 3.55 13.75 9.99
N THR A 86 4.05 14.93 9.61
CA THR A 86 3.25 15.93 8.89
C THR A 86 3.27 15.64 7.41
N ILE A 87 2.11 15.24 6.87
CA ILE A 87 1.94 15.01 5.43
C ILE A 87 1.77 16.37 4.73
N PRO A 88 2.60 16.72 3.73
CA PRO A 88 2.44 17.96 2.99
C PRO A 88 1.10 18.01 2.22
N PRO A 89 0.49 19.19 2.06
CA PRO A 89 -0.83 19.32 1.42
C PRO A 89 -0.82 18.89 -0.05
N ASP A 90 0.32 18.96 -0.73
CA ASP A 90 0.50 18.51 -2.11
C ASP A 90 0.77 17.00 -2.24
N SER A 91 0.80 16.26 -1.12
CA SER A 91 1.05 14.83 -1.13
C SER A 91 -0.12 14.07 -1.74
N PRO A 92 0.11 13.01 -2.54
CA PRO A 92 -0.97 12.14 -3.02
C PRO A 92 -1.74 11.46 -1.87
N LEU A 93 -1.21 11.50 -0.65
CA LEU A 93 -1.91 11.08 0.56
C LEU A 93 -3.07 12.01 0.93
N GLN A 94 -3.15 13.25 0.46
CA GLN A 94 -4.23 14.20 0.79
C GLN A 94 -5.43 14.17 -0.18
N ARG A 95 -5.31 13.45 -1.30
CA ARG A 95 -6.39 13.28 -2.31
C ARG A 95 -7.50 12.37 -1.83
#